data_AF-A0A3N6NNE6-F1
#
_entry.id   AF-A0A3N6NNE6-F1
#
_cell.length_a   1.000
_cell.length_b   1.000
_cell.length_c   1.000
_cell.angle_alpha   90.00
_cell.angle_beta   90.00
_cell.angle_gamma   90.00
#
_symmetry.space_group_name_H-M   'P 1'
#
loop_
_entity.id
_entity.type
_entity.pdbx_description
1 polymer ?
#
loop_
_entity_poly.entity_id
_entity_poly.type
_entity_poly.pdbx_seq_one_letter_code
_entity_poly.pdbx_strand_id
1 'polypeptide(L)'
;MFAAVTVAVPMLAAPTPVSAEGLFDFLFGGMQRPQPQQPNASSDPFTGQQNPQYVPPTRAAGGSGPAFCVRSCDGKYFPLMRGAVSPAQMCQAFCPATATKVYFGSSIDGAYSQSGERYADSENAFAYRKALRADCTCNGREPVGLAPVDLALDSSLKAGDVIATTDGLVAYTGIRVGNDQAADFTPVASYPGLTAQVRARLGEMKVAPVRAEAVSADAPAPAEIVRETLPDVTVPKTAAKPAKRAGLD
;
A
#
# COMPACT_ATOMS: atom_id res chain seq x y z
N MET A 1 42.55 -62.16 -32.46
CA MET A 1 42.42 -61.36 -33.69
C MET A 1 42.39 -59.90 -33.26
N PHE A 2 43.39 -59.11 -33.67
CA PHE A 2 43.73 -57.81 -33.07
C PHE A 2 42.60 -56.77 -33.20
N ALA A 3 42.23 -56.14 -32.09
CA ALA A 3 41.29 -55.02 -32.05
C ALA A 3 42.04 -53.71 -32.34
N ALA A 4 41.71 -53.05 -33.45
CA ALA A 4 42.25 -51.75 -33.83
C ALA A 4 41.42 -50.63 -33.16
N VAL A 5 42.09 -49.81 -32.36
CA VAL A 5 41.53 -48.60 -31.74
C VAL A 5 41.71 -47.44 -32.73
N THR A 6 40.61 -46.90 -33.25
CA THR A 6 40.59 -45.65 -34.00
C THR A 6 40.17 -44.50 -33.09
N VAL A 7 41.11 -43.60 -32.81
CA VAL A 7 40.85 -42.33 -32.11
C VAL A 7 40.39 -41.31 -33.15
N ALA A 8 39.12 -40.91 -33.08
CA ALA A 8 38.58 -39.79 -33.86
C ALA A 8 38.54 -38.53 -32.98
N VAL A 9 39.26 -37.49 -33.41
CA VAL A 9 39.30 -36.18 -32.76
C VAL A 9 38.05 -35.38 -33.16
N PRO A 10 37.24 -34.84 -32.23
CA PRO A 10 36.15 -33.95 -32.60
C PRO A 10 36.70 -32.55 -32.90
N MET A 11 36.45 -32.04 -34.11
CA MET A 11 36.63 -30.63 -34.44
C MET A 11 35.53 -29.80 -33.75
N LEU A 12 35.92 -28.80 -32.98
CA LEU A 12 35.04 -27.75 -32.45
C LEU A 12 34.59 -26.86 -33.62
N ALA A 13 33.35 -27.01 -34.07
CA ALA A 13 32.68 -26.03 -34.90
C ALA A 13 31.94 -25.03 -33.99
N ALA A 14 32.32 -23.75 -34.06
CA ALA A 14 31.57 -22.68 -33.42
C ALA A 14 30.23 -22.45 -34.17
N PRO A 15 29.11 -22.21 -33.48
CA PRO A 15 27.88 -21.80 -34.16
C PRO A 15 28.06 -20.40 -34.75
N THR A 16 27.85 -20.27 -36.05
CA THR A 16 27.62 -18.96 -36.67
C THR A 16 26.27 -18.43 -36.18
N PRO A 17 26.14 -17.12 -35.88
CA PRO A 17 24.82 -16.55 -35.64
C PRO A 17 24.05 -16.54 -36.96
N VAL A 18 23.10 -17.47 -37.09
CA VAL A 18 22.01 -17.37 -38.07
C VAL A 18 21.09 -16.26 -37.55
N SER A 19 21.15 -15.09 -38.19
CA SER A 19 20.14 -14.06 -38.01
C SER A 19 18.94 -14.43 -38.88
N ALA A 20 17.84 -14.83 -38.27
CA ALA A 20 16.57 -14.98 -38.96
C ALA A 20 15.97 -13.58 -39.15
N GLU A 21 16.36 -12.88 -40.21
CA GLU A 21 15.56 -11.77 -40.73
C GLU A 21 14.30 -12.35 -41.40
N GLY A 22 13.13 -11.77 -41.13
CA GLY A 22 11.99 -11.89 -42.06
C GLY A 22 10.84 -12.84 -41.72
N LEU A 23 10.31 -12.83 -40.49
CA LEU A 23 8.92 -13.30 -40.25
C LEU A 23 8.01 -12.22 -39.66
N PHE A 24 8.52 -11.33 -38.80
CA PHE A 24 7.72 -10.25 -38.22
C PHE A 24 7.50 -9.05 -39.15
N ASP A 25 8.41 -8.80 -40.11
CA ASP A 25 8.28 -7.71 -41.10
C ASP A 25 7.16 -7.90 -42.14
N PHE A 26 6.65 -9.13 -42.29
CA PHE A 26 5.55 -9.43 -43.21
C PHE A 26 4.17 -9.38 -42.53
N LEU A 27 4.12 -9.61 -41.20
CA LEU A 27 2.86 -9.60 -40.44
C LEU A 27 2.44 -8.18 -40.01
N PHE A 28 3.39 -7.25 -39.87
CA PHE A 28 3.14 -5.82 -39.63
C PHE A 28 3.40 -4.98 -40.89
N GLY A 29 2.94 -5.50 -42.02
CA GLY A 29 3.20 -4.97 -43.35
C GLY A 29 3.11 -3.44 -43.46
N GLY A 30 4.23 -2.88 -43.91
CA GLY A 30 4.24 -1.99 -45.07
C GLY A 30 3.66 -0.60 -44.85
N MET A 31 4.54 0.36 -44.55
CA MET A 31 4.48 1.66 -45.23
C MET A 31 5.83 2.39 -45.14
N GLN A 32 6.73 2.07 -46.07
CA GLN A 32 7.72 3.05 -46.50
C GLN A 32 6.96 4.29 -46.97
N ARG A 33 7.09 5.40 -46.24
CA ARG A 33 6.79 6.72 -46.79
C ARG A 33 8.09 7.40 -47.19
N PRO A 34 8.16 7.98 -48.40
CA PRO A 34 9.33 8.68 -48.86
C PRO A 34 9.54 9.97 -48.06
N GLN A 35 10.81 10.26 -47.80
CA GLN A 35 11.27 11.50 -47.22
C GLN A 35 10.98 12.70 -48.13
N PRO A 36 10.55 13.84 -47.57
CA PRO A 36 10.77 15.13 -48.22
C PRO A 36 11.54 16.13 -47.35
N GLN A 37 12.29 16.95 -48.05
CA GLN A 37 12.98 18.19 -47.67
C GLN A 37 12.20 19.14 -46.73
N GLN A 38 12.94 19.84 -45.87
CA GLN A 38 12.56 21.13 -45.29
C GLN A 38 12.29 22.15 -46.43
N PRO A 39 11.28 23.04 -46.33
CA PRO A 39 11.52 24.32 -45.64
C PRO A 39 10.28 25.02 -45.01
N ASN A 40 10.58 26.02 -44.19
CA ASN A 40 9.83 27.24 -43.86
C ASN A 40 8.71 27.23 -42.80
N ALA A 41 8.95 28.11 -41.81
CA ALA A 41 8.03 28.61 -40.83
C ALA A 41 6.73 29.11 -41.47
N SER A 42 5.60 28.58 -41.00
CA SER A 42 4.26 29.05 -41.31
C SER A 42 3.61 29.46 -40.00
N SER A 43 3.42 30.77 -39.82
CA SER A 43 2.66 31.39 -38.73
C SER A 43 1.19 31.01 -38.84
N ASP A 44 0.62 30.38 -37.81
CA ASP A 44 -0.83 30.12 -37.70
C ASP A 44 -1.53 31.32 -37.02
N PRO A 45 -2.51 31.97 -37.66
CA PRO A 45 -3.21 33.16 -37.14
C PRO A 45 -4.41 32.87 -36.20
N PHE A 46 -4.53 31.68 -35.59
CA PHE A 46 -5.65 31.34 -34.70
C PHE A 46 -5.36 31.23 -33.19
N THR A 47 -4.28 31.85 -32.67
CA THR A 47 -4.09 32.01 -31.22
C THR A 47 -5.01 33.09 -30.66
N GLY A 48 -6.28 32.75 -30.48
CA GLY A 48 -7.30 33.70 -30.08
C GLY A 48 -8.43 33.09 -29.25
N GLN A 49 -8.23 32.01 -28.49
CA GLN A 49 -9.21 31.58 -27.48
C GLN A 49 -8.51 31.07 -26.22
N GLN A 50 -8.86 31.72 -25.11
CA GLN A 50 -8.31 31.57 -23.76
C GLN A 50 -8.54 30.14 -23.25
N ASN A 51 -7.46 29.43 -22.94
CA ASN A 51 -7.52 28.18 -22.19
C ASN A 51 -7.40 28.50 -20.69
N PRO A 52 -8.36 28.16 -19.82
CA PRO A 52 -8.17 28.32 -18.38
C PRO A 52 -6.96 27.50 -17.96
N GLN A 53 -6.06 28.17 -17.24
CA GLN A 53 -4.81 27.65 -16.67
C GLN A 53 -4.93 26.17 -16.27
N TYR A 54 -4.39 25.28 -17.09
CA TYR A 54 -4.02 23.94 -16.66
C TYR A 54 -2.88 24.12 -15.66
N VAL A 55 -3.22 24.18 -14.38
CA VAL A 55 -2.26 24.01 -13.30
C VAL A 55 -1.93 22.52 -13.28
N PRO A 56 -0.75 22.07 -13.73
CA PRO A 56 -0.38 20.68 -13.55
C PRO A 56 -0.45 20.38 -12.06
N PRO A 57 -1.05 19.25 -11.63
CA PRO A 57 -1.02 18.88 -10.22
C PRO A 57 0.44 18.91 -9.78
N THR A 58 0.72 19.70 -8.74
CA THR A 58 2.04 19.73 -8.12
C THR A 58 2.44 18.29 -7.88
N ARG A 59 3.47 17.83 -8.59
CA ARG A 59 4.10 16.55 -8.29
C ARG A 59 4.69 16.74 -6.91
N ALA A 60 3.92 16.42 -5.87
CA ALA A 60 4.49 16.10 -4.57
C ALA A 60 5.63 15.13 -4.89
N ALA A 61 6.84 15.46 -4.45
CA ALA A 61 8.02 14.63 -4.61
C ALA A 61 7.74 13.28 -3.93
N GLY A 62 7.08 12.40 -4.68
CA GLY A 62 6.51 11.16 -4.22
C GLY A 62 7.53 10.08 -4.52
N GLY A 63 7.92 9.34 -3.49
CA GLY A 63 8.77 8.18 -3.67
C GLY A 63 8.23 7.30 -4.80
N SER A 64 9.09 6.97 -5.75
CA SER A 64 8.72 6.13 -6.88
C SER A 64 8.42 4.72 -6.39
N GLY A 65 7.16 4.29 -6.46
CA GLY A 65 6.76 2.93 -6.09
C GLY A 65 5.37 2.83 -5.45
N PRO A 66 4.94 1.63 -5.05
CA PRO A 66 3.87 1.49 -4.07
C PRO A 66 4.27 2.14 -2.74
N ALA A 67 3.27 2.61 -2.01
CA ALA A 67 3.45 3.13 -0.66
C ALA A 67 3.07 2.05 0.34
N PHE A 68 3.73 2.05 1.49
CA PHE A 68 3.44 1.16 2.61
C PHE A 68 3.14 1.99 3.85
N CYS A 69 2.01 1.70 4.47
CA CYS A 69 1.72 2.20 5.81
C CYS A 69 2.41 1.29 6.82
N VAL A 70 3.22 1.86 7.70
CA VAL A 70 3.97 1.13 8.72
C VAL A 70 3.57 1.64 10.09
N ARG A 71 3.23 0.72 10.97
CA ARG A 71 2.98 1.01 12.38
C ARG A 71 4.30 1.17 13.13
N SER A 72 4.51 2.31 13.77
CA SER A 72 5.84 2.66 14.33
C SER A 72 6.23 1.83 15.56
N CYS A 73 5.25 1.28 16.31
CA CYS A 73 5.54 0.54 17.54
C CYS A 73 6.01 -0.91 17.33
N ASP A 74 5.67 -1.56 16.21
CA ASP A 74 6.09 -2.95 15.94
C ASP A 74 6.51 -3.22 14.49
N GLY A 75 6.53 -2.17 13.67
CA GLY A 75 6.92 -2.22 12.28
C GLY A 75 5.95 -3.00 11.39
N LYS A 76 4.75 -3.37 11.85
CA LYS A 76 3.76 -4.05 10.99
C LYS A 76 3.37 -3.11 9.84
N TYR A 77 3.29 -3.66 8.63
CA TYR A 77 3.00 -2.86 7.45
C TYR A 77 1.92 -3.49 6.56
N PHE A 78 1.30 -2.65 5.74
CA PHE A 78 0.42 -3.05 4.66
C PHE A 78 0.58 -2.11 3.46
N PRO A 79 0.38 -2.60 2.22
CA PRO A 79 0.44 -1.75 1.04
C PRO A 79 -0.75 -0.78 1.02
N LEU A 80 -0.48 0.44 0.57
CA LEU A 80 -1.49 1.45 0.30
C LEU A 80 -1.79 1.48 -1.19
N MET A 81 -3.08 1.49 -1.51
CA MET A 81 -3.52 1.71 -2.88
C MET A 81 -3.25 3.17 -3.29
N ARG A 82 -3.05 3.39 -4.59
CA ARG A 82 -3.00 4.75 -5.13
C ARG A 82 -4.43 5.24 -5.27
N GLY A 83 -4.70 6.44 -4.77
CA GLY A 83 -6.02 7.06 -4.82
C GLY A 83 -5.91 8.58 -4.90
N ALA A 84 -7.05 9.24 -4.80
CA ALA A 84 -7.12 10.71 -4.76
C ALA A 84 -6.51 11.29 -3.47
N VAL A 85 -6.46 10.49 -2.40
CA VAL A 85 -5.99 10.86 -1.07
C VAL A 85 -4.49 10.57 -0.93
N SER A 86 -3.77 11.42 -0.20
CA SER A 86 -2.34 11.20 0.05
C SER A 86 -2.09 9.89 0.83
N PRO A 87 -0.98 9.17 0.57
CA PRO A 87 -0.65 7.96 1.32
C PRO A 87 -0.59 8.17 2.84
N ALA A 88 -0.11 9.33 3.30
CA ALA A 88 -0.06 9.66 4.72
C ALA A 88 -1.46 9.76 5.34
N GLN A 89 -2.39 10.44 4.66
CA GLN A 89 -3.76 10.57 5.12
C GLN A 89 -4.49 9.22 5.11
N MET A 90 -4.30 8.38 4.08
CA MET A 90 -4.85 7.03 4.08
C MET A 90 -4.28 6.16 5.20
N CYS A 91 -2.96 6.18 5.40
CA CYS A 91 -2.31 5.43 6.47
C CYS A 91 -2.86 5.80 7.85
N GLN A 92 -3.05 7.10 8.10
CA GLN A 92 -3.65 7.59 9.34
C GLN A 92 -5.12 7.18 9.48
N ALA A 93 -5.90 7.21 8.39
CA ALA A 93 -7.31 6.80 8.42
C ALA A 93 -7.47 5.30 8.72
N PHE A 94 -6.56 4.46 8.22
CA PHE A 94 -6.55 3.03 8.51
C PHE A 94 -6.05 2.71 9.93
N CYS A 95 -5.20 3.56 10.51
CA CYS A 95 -4.57 3.34 11.82
C CYS A 95 -4.66 4.56 12.76
N PRO A 96 -5.87 5.02 13.11
CA PRO A 96 -6.06 6.19 13.97
C PRO A 96 -5.60 5.96 15.42
N ALA A 97 -5.59 4.71 15.89
CA ALA A 97 -5.24 4.37 17.27
C ALA A 97 -3.73 4.22 17.52
N THR A 98 -2.88 4.41 16.51
CA THR A 98 -1.42 4.25 16.66
C THR A 98 -0.65 5.17 15.72
N ALA A 99 0.54 5.62 16.14
CA ALA A 99 1.45 6.37 15.29
C ALA A 99 1.94 5.53 14.08
N THR A 100 1.86 6.11 12.90
CA THR A 100 2.28 5.47 11.65
C THR A 100 3.31 6.29 10.89
N LYS A 101 4.03 5.63 10.00
CA LYS A 101 4.95 6.22 9.02
C LYS A 101 4.65 5.63 7.65
N VAL A 102 4.87 6.42 6.60
CA VAL A 102 4.75 5.96 5.21
C VAL A 102 6.12 5.79 4.59
N TYR A 103 6.33 4.64 3.95
CA TYR A 103 7.53 4.31 3.20
C TYR A 103 7.18 4.01 1.74
N PHE A 104 8.07 4.30 0.81
CA PHE A 104 7.90 4.14 -0.63
C PHE A 104 9.03 3.29 -1.21
N GLY A 105 8.69 2.36 -2.09
CA GLY A 105 9.65 1.50 -2.77
C GLY A 105 8.97 0.34 -3.46
N SER A 106 9.68 -0.42 -4.31
CA SER A 106 9.12 -1.60 -4.98
C SER A 106 8.76 -2.73 -3.99
N SER A 107 9.51 -2.85 -2.90
CA SER A 107 9.23 -3.73 -1.77
C SER A 107 9.51 -3.01 -0.45
N ILE A 108 8.90 -3.49 0.63
CA ILE A 108 9.10 -2.91 1.96
C ILE A 108 10.56 -3.00 2.42
N ASP A 109 11.28 -4.06 2.03
CA ASP A 109 12.64 -4.33 2.52
C ASP A 109 13.59 -3.20 2.11
N GLY A 110 13.36 -2.60 0.94
CA GLY A 110 14.11 -1.46 0.41
C GLY A 110 13.35 -0.14 0.40
N ALA A 111 12.22 -0.03 1.11
CA ALA A 111 11.42 1.18 1.08
C ALA A 111 11.99 2.28 1.98
N TYR A 112 11.81 3.53 1.55
CA TYR A 112 12.28 4.74 2.24
C TYR A 112 11.12 5.67 2.56
N SER A 113 11.18 6.32 3.71
CA SER A 113 10.26 7.39 4.07
C SER A 113 10.59 8.66 3.28
N GLN A 114 9.71 9.67 3.36
CA GLN A 114 9.95 10.96 2.72
C GLN A 114 11.18 11.70 3.27
N SER A 115 11.60 11.41 4.51
CA SER A 115 12.83 11.94 5.11
C SER A 115 14.10 11.15 4.74
N GLY A 116 13.97 10.07 3.97
CA GLY A 116 15.11 9.23 3.55
C GLY A 116 15.46 8.10 4.53
N GLU A 117 14.73 7.94 5.64
CA GLU A 117 14.90 6.79 6.54
C GLU A 117 14.44 5.50 5.85
N ARG A 118 15.27 4.47 5.84
CA ARG A 118 14.91 3.14 5.32
C ARG A 118 14.07 2.39 6.33
N TYR A 119 13.02 1.69 5.88
CA TYR A 119 12.16 0.93 6.79
C TYR A 119 12.95 -0.14 7.57
N ALA A 120 13.83 -0.87 6.90
CA ALA A 120 14.64 -1.92 7.53
C ALA A 120 15.59 -1.41 8.63
N ASP A 121 15.91 -0.12 8.61
CA ASP A 121 16.79 0.52 9.60
C ASP A 121 16.00 1.21 10.73
N SER A 122 14.66 1.15 10.67
CA SER A 122 13.79 1.70 11.72
C SER A 122 13.83 0.83 12.98
N GLU A 123 13.62 1.46 14.14
CA GLU A 123 13.76 0.83 15.47
C GLU A 123 12.97 -0.48 15.61
N ASN A 124 11.74 -0.52 15.10
CA ASN A 124 10.84 -1.67 15.23
C ASN A 124 10.67 -2.44 13.92
N ALA A 125 11.57 -2.29 12.94
CA ALA A 125 11.48 -2.97 11.65
C ALA A 125 11.23 -4.48 11.83
N PHE A 126 10.18 -4.99 11.19
CA PHE A 126 9.78 -6.40 11.22
C PHE A 126 9.53 -7.01 12.62
N ALA A 127 9.44 -6.24 13.69
CA ALA A 127 9.27 -6.78 15.05
C ALA A 127 7.99 -7.62 15.17
N TYR A 128 6.92 -7.24 14.46
CA TYR A 128 5.65 -7.96 14.36
C TYR A 128 5.79 -9.42 13.89
N ARG A 129 6.87 -9.78 13.19
CA ARG A 129 7.12 -11.15 12.73
C ARG A 129 7.46 -12.10 13.87
N LYS A 130 7.99 -11.57 14.98
CA LYS A 130 8.33 -12.35 16.17
C LYS A 130 7.16 -12.44 17.15
N ALA A 131 6.47 -11.33 17.36
CA ALA A 131 5.32 -11.26 18.25
C ALA A 131 4.38 -10.12 17.86
N LEU A 132 3.08 -10.36 17.97
CA LEU A 132 2.05 -9.34 17.81
C LEU A 132 1.78 -8.67 19.15
N ARG A 133 1.83 -7.33 19.17
CA ARG A 133 1.60 -6.52 20.37
C ARG A 133 0.12 -6.11 20.47
N ALA A 134 -0.52 -6.40 21.60
CA ALA A 134 -1.93 -6.07 21.84
C ALA A 134 -2.17 -4.57 22.09
N ASP A 135 -1.13 -3.86 22.56
CA ASP A 135 -1.12 -2.42 22.81
C ASP A 135 -0.73 -1.59 21.57
N CYS A 136 -0.46 -2.24 20.44
CA CYS A 136 -0.05 -1.64 19.19
C CYS A 136 -1.05 -2.10 18.12
N THR A 137 -2.13 -1.33 17.88
CA THR A 137 -3.26 -1.73 17.03
C THR A 137 -3.77 -0.55 16.19
N CYS A 138 -4.25 -0.81 14.97
CA CYS A 138 -4.79 0.26 14.13
C CYS A 138 -6.22 0.65 14.53
N ASN A 139 -7.00 -0.32 15.01
CA ASN A 139 -8.40 -0.15 15.41
C ASN A 139 -8.62 -0.06 16.93
N GLY A 140 -7.55 -0.07 17.74
CA GLY A 140 -7.61 -0.01 19.21
C GLY A 140 -7.99 -1.32 19.89
N ARG A 141 -8.05 -2.45 19.16
CA ARG A 141 -8.63 -3.71 19.66
C ARG A 141 -7.76 -4.91 19.35
N GLU A 142 -7.64 -5.28 18.08
CA GLU A 142 -6.93 -6.47 17.65
C GLU A 142 -5.53 -6.12 17.09
N PRO A 143 -4.50 -6.94 17.35
CA PRO A 143 -3.16 -6.74 16.79
C PRO A 143 -3.12 -6.76 15.25
N VAL A 144 -4.13 -7.40 14.66
CA VAL A 144 -4.39 -7.49 13.23
C VAL A 144 -5.72 -6.84 12.92
N GLY A 145 -5.76 -6.02 11.88
CA GLY A 145 -6.97 -5.30 11.49
C GLY A 145 -6.69 -3.84 11.23
N LEU A 146 -7.54 -3.23 10.40
CA LEU A 146 -7.55 -1.80 10.12
C LEU A 146 -8.76 -1.19 10.83
N ALA A 147 -8.70 0.10 11.11
CA ALA A 147 -9.89 0.81 11.56
C ALA A 147 -10.93 0.92 10.42
N PRO A 148 -12.22 1.05 10.76
CA PRO A 148 -13.22 1.48 9.80
C PRO A 148 -12.79 2.80 9.15
N VAL A 149 -12.81 2.84 7.82
CA VAL A 149 -12.46 4.04 7.06
C VAL A 149 -13.73 4.79 6.68
N ASP A 150 -13.65 6.12 6.76
CA ASP A 150 -14.70 6.98 6.26
C ASP A 150 -14.90 6.76 4.75
N LEU A 151 -16.15 6.52 4.35
CA LEU A 151 -16.54 6.32 2.96
C LEU A 151 -16.17 7.51 2.08
N ALA A 152 -16.03 8.72 2.63
CA ALA A 152 -15.54 9.89 1.89
C ALA A 152 -14.09 9.75 1.37
N LEU A 153 -13.29 8.84 1.97
CA LEU A 153 -11.91 8.57 1.54
C LEU A 153 -11.84 7.43 0.51
N ASP A 154 -12.93 6.72 0.26
CA ASP A 154 -12.99 5.63 -0.70
C ASP A 154 -13.24 6.16 -2.12
N SER A 155 -12.16 6.34 -2.88
CA SER A 155 -12.23 6.78 -4.28
C SER A 155 -12.79 5.72 -5.25
N SER A 156 -13.07 4.50 -4.79
CA SER A 156 -13.66 3.46 -5.64
C SER A 156 -15.17 3.61 -5.78
N LEU A 157 -15.82 4.33 -4.87
CA LEU A 157 -17.27 4.50 -4.84
C LEU A 157 -17.79 5.26 -6.06
N LYS A 158 -18.77 4.67 -6.72
CA LYS A 158 -19.51 5.23 -7.85
C LYS A 158 -20.97 5.39 -7.51
N ALA A 159 -21.58 6.44 -8.04
CA ALA A 159 -23.00 6.68 -7.83
C ALA A 159 -23.81 5.43 -8.24
N GLY A 160 -24.63 4.93 -7.32
CA GLY A 160 -25.36 3.67 -7.45
C GLY A 160 -24.78 2.49 -6.68
N ASP A 161 -23.56 2.59 -6.15
CA ASP A 161 -22.98 1.55 -5.30
C ASP A 161 -23.81 1.38 -4.02
N VAL A 162 -24.21 0.15 -3.72
CA VAL A 162 -24.99 -0.19 -2.54
C VAL A 162 -24.04 -0.57 -1.40
N ILE A 163 -24.16 0.14 -0.28
CA ILE A 163 -23.30 0.05 0.89
C ILE A 163 -24.14 -0.45 2.07
N ALA A 164 -23.60 -1.44 2.77
CA ALA A 164 -24.15 -1.93 4.02
C ALA A 164 -23.58 -1.12 5.19
N THR A 165 -24.43 -0.33 5.82
CA THR A 165 -24.10 0.40 7.06
C THR A 165 -24.73 -0.30 8.26
N THR A 166 -24.41 0.16 9.47
CA THR A 166 -25.07 -0.31 10.69
C THR A 166 -26.58 -0.07 10.69
N ASP A 167 -27.03 0.95 9.96
CA ASP A 167 -28.43 1.39 9.94
C ASP A 167 -29.20 0.81 8.74
N GLY A 168 -28.53 0.09 7.84
CA GLY A 168 -29.15 -0.63 6.72
C GLY A 168 -28.40 -0.45 5.39
N LEU A 169 -29.10 -0.75 4.29
CA LEU A 169 -28.54 -0.59 2.95
C LEU A 169 -28.83 0.81 2.41
N VAL A 170 -27.77 1.50 1.98
CA VAL A 170 -27.84 2.81 1.33
C VAL A 170 -27.15 2.74 -0.03
N ALA A 171 -27.59 3.56 -0.99
CA ALA A 171 -26.92 3.75 -2.25
C ALA A 171 -26.10 5.04 -2.20
N TYR A 172 -24.84 4.99 -2.61
CA TYR A 172 -24.00 6.17 -2.76
C TYR A 172 -24.50 7.04 -3.92
N THR A 173 -24.63 8.34 -3.70
CA THR A 173 -25.15 9.28 -4.71
C THR A 173 -24.12 10.33 -5.15
N GLY A 174 -22.92 10.31 -4.57
CA GLY A 174 -21.83 11.24 -4.88
C GLY A 174 -21.33 11.95 -3.64
N ILE A 175 -20.52 12.99 -3.82
CA ILE A 175 -20.06 13.87 -2.74
C ILE A 175 -20.96 15.11 -2.73
N ARG A 176 -21.49 15.48 -1.55
CA ARG A 176 -22.20 16.76 -1.42
C ARG A 176 -21.21 17.89 -1.59
N VAL A 177 -21.48 18.76 -2.55
CA VAL A 177 -20.68 19.97 -2.76
C VAL A 177 -21.16 21.04 -1.77
N GLY A 178 -20.46 21.16 -0.64
CA GLY A 178 -20.69 22.14 0.42
C GLY A 178 -19.40 22.39 1.22
N ASN A 179 -19.49 23.09 2.37
CA ASN A 179 -18.34 23.34 3.25
C ASN A 179 -17.64 22.05 3.71
N ASP A 180 -18.42 20.97 3.87
CA ASP A 180 -17.92 19.65 4.19
C ASP A 180 -18.12 18.73 2.98
N GLN A 181 -17.02 18.25 2.39
CA GLN A 181 -17.01 17.27 1.31
C GLN A 181 -17.40 15.88 1.88
N ALA A 182 -18.68 15.70 2.21
CA ALA A 182 -19.20 14.47 2.77
C ALA A 182 -19.80 13.59 1.67
N ALA A 183 -19.56 12.28 1.76
CA ALA A 183 -20.24 11.29 0.93
C ALA A 183 -21.76 11.34 1.17
N ASP A 184 -22.53 11.31 0.08
CA ASP A 184 -23.98 11.36 0.10
C ASP A 184 -24.58 9.98 -0.13
N PHE A 185 -25.65 9.70 0.60
CA PHE A 185 -26.28 8.40 0.65
C PHE A 185 -27.81 8.54 0.62
N THR A 186 -28.43 7.72 -0.20
CA THR A 186 -29.89 7.60 -0.26
C THR A 186 -30.29 6.18 0.15
N PRO A 187 -31.30 5.99 1.02
CA PRO A 187 -31.80 4.66 1.34
C PRO A 187 -32.14 3.87 0.06
N VAL A 188 -31.77 2.59 -0.01
CA VAL A 188 -32.05 1.75 -1.19
C VAL A 188 -33.54 1.73 -1.56
N ALA A 189 -34.41 1.87 -0.55
CA ALA A 189 -35.86 1.93 -0.72
C ALA A 189 -36.35 3.15 -1.51
N SER A 190 -35.57 4.22 -1.62
CA SER A 190 -35.93 5.46 -2.32
C SER A 190 -34.95 5.86 -3.43
N TYR A 191 -33.84 5.13 -3.61
CA TYR A 191 -32.86 5.45 -4.63
C TYR A 191 -33.42 5.23 -6.06
N PRO A 192 -33.42 6.27 -6.93
CA PRO A 192 -34.09 6.24 -8.24
C PRO A 192 -33.38 5.37 -9.28
N GLY A 193 -32.08 5.07 -9.10
CA GLY A 193 -31.30 4.27 -10.04
C GLY A 193 -31.50 2.76 -9.92
N LEU A 194 -32.36 2.28 -9.01
CA LEU A 194 -32.64 0.86 -8.82
C LEU A 194 -34.04 0.48 -9.32
N THR A 195 -34.14 -0.67 -9.99
CA THR A 195 -35.43 -1.24 -10.40
C THR A 195 -36.21 -1.77 -9.20
N ALA A 196 -37.54 -1.86 -9.32
CA ALA A 196 -38.41 -2.38 -8.25
C ALA A 196 -38.02 -3.80 -7.82
N GLN A 197 -37.60 -4.65 -8.76
CA GLN A 197 -37.16 -6.01 -8.48
C GLN A 197 -35.85 -6.04 -7.67
N VAL A 198 -34.87 -5.20 -8.02
CA VAL A 198 -33.61 -5.12 -7.27
C VAL A 198 -33.85 -4.54 -5.88
N ARG A 199 -34.70 -3.52 -5.75
CA ARG A 199 -35.11 -2.95 -4.47
C ARG A 199 -35.77 -4.00 -3.56
N ALA A 200 -36.64 -4.84 -4.11
CA ALA A 200 -37.27 -5.94 -3.36
C ALA A 200 -36.21 -6.94 -2.84
N ARG A 201 -35.28 -7.36 -3.71
CA ARG A 201 -34.18 -8.27 -3.34
C ARG A 201 -33.28 -7.69 -2.25
N LEU A 202 -32.89 -6.43 -2.37
CA LEU A 202 -32.06 -5.75 -1.38
C LEU A 202 -32.82 -5.51 -0.06
N GLY A 203 -34.13 -5.29 -0.11
CA GLY A 203 -34.97 -5.18 1.08
C GLY A 203 -35.07 -6.47 1.90
N GLU A 204 -34.85 -7.64 1.28
CA GLU A 204 -34.77 -8.94 1.95
C GLU A 204 -33.40 -9.18 2.61
N MET A 205 -32.36 -8.44 2.23
CA MET A 205 -31.02 -8.58 2.80
C MET A 205 -30.95 -7.98 4.20
N LYS A 206 -30.57 -8.81 5.18
CA LYS A 206 -30.27 -8.38 6.54
C LYS A 206 -28.78 -8.09 6.66
N VAL A 207 -28.43 -6.84 6.99
CA VAL A 207 -27.07 -6.49 7.38
C VAL A 207 -26.87 -6.94 8.82
N ALA A 208 -25.87 -7.79 9.07
CA ALA A 208 -25.51 -8.12 10.43
C ALA A 208 -24.99 -6.84 11.10
N PRO A 209 -25.55 -6.42 12.26
CA PRO A 209 -24.98 -5.30 12.99
C PRO A 209 -23.53 -5.65 13.34
N VAL A 210 -22.63 -4.68 13.24
CA VAL A 210 -21.27 -4.81 13.77
C VAL A 210 -21.43 -4.99 15.28
N ARG A 211 -21.58 -6.23 15.74
CA ARG A 211 -21.74 -6.52 17.16
C ARG A 211 -20.48 -6.02 17.86
N ALA A 212 -20.66 -5.19 18.88
CA ALA A 212 -19.63 -4.94 19.89
C ALA A 212 -19.14 -6.27 20.54
N GLU A 213 -19.83 -7.39 20.32
CA GLU A 213 -19.43 -8.73 20.74
C GLU A 213 -18.71 -9.54 19.65
N ALA A 214 -18.82 -9.22 18.35
CA ALA A 214 -17.86 -9.73 17.35
C ALA A 214 -16.46 -9.12 17.55
N VAL A 215 -16.42 -8.07 18.38
CA VAL A 215 -15.25 -7.37 18.92
C VAL A 215 -14.79 -7.95 20.27
N SER A 216 -15.57 -8.85 20.90
CA SER A 216 -15.21 -9.52 22.17
C SER A 216 -15.16 -11.05 22.08
N ALA A 217 -15.71 -11.67 21.03
CA ALA A 217 -15.81 -13.12 20.89
C ALA A 217 -14.55 -13.79 20.30
N ASP A 218 -13.52 -13.01 19.96
CA ASP A 218 -12.21 -13.52 19.49
C ASP A 218 -11.08 -13.17 20.48
N ALA A 219 -11.42 -13.02 21.77
CA ALA A 219 -10.42 -13.10 22.82
C ALA A 219 -9.87 -14.53 22.83
N PRO A 220 -8.57 -14.76 22.55
CA PRO A 220 -8.00 -16.07 22.81
C PRO A 220 -8.20 -16.36 24.31
N ALA A 221 -8.65 -17.58 24.61
CA ALA A 221 -8.57 -18.12 25.97
C ALA A 221 -7.18 -17.80 26.53
N PRO A 222 -7.04 -17.43 27.82
CA PRO A 222 -5.76 -17.05 28.37
C PRO A 222 -4.80 -18.24 28.17
N ALA A 223 -3.92 -18.13 27.18
CA ALA A 223 -2.77 -18.98 27.10
C ALA A 223 -2.01 -18.68 28.37
N GLU A 224 -1.93 -19.66 29.26
CA GLU A 224 -1.02 -19.65 30.40
C GLU A 224 0.36 -19.31 29.84
N ILE A 225 0.76 -18.05 30.02
CA ILE A 225 2.14 -17.64 29.85
C ILE A 225 2.86 -18.34 31.01
N VAL A 226 3.41 -19.52 30.73
CA VAL A 226 4.43 -20.12 31.58
C VAL A 226 5.55 -19.09 31.63
N ARG A 227 5.58 -18.32 32.72
CA ARG A 227 6.72 -17.49 33.09
C ARG A 227 7.85 -18.46 33.37
N GLU A 228 8.63 -18.78 32.36
CA GLU A 228 9.93 -19.41 32.58
C GLU A 228 10.76 -18.39 33.37
N THR A 229 10.99 -18.70 34.64
CA THR A 229 11.85 -17.93 35.53
C THR A 229 13.25 -17.88 34.92
N LEU A 230 13.68 -16.67 34.54
CA LEU A 230 15.07 -16.40 34.15
C LEU A 230 16.02 -16.93 35.23
N PRO A 231 17.12 -17.62 34.87
CA PRO A 231 18.10 -18.04 35.85
C PRO A 231 18.79 -16.82 36.48
N ASP A 232 18.97 -16.89 37.79
CA ASP A 232 19.57 -15.88 38.65
C ASP A 232 20.98 -15.52 38.17
N VAL A 233 21.16 -14.32 37.62
CA VAL A 233 22.48 -13.79 37.31
C VAL A 233 23.02 -13.13 38.57
N THR A 234 23.70 -13.94 39.39
CA THR A 234 24.54 -13.43 40.49
C THR A 234 25.64 -12.52 39.91
N VAL A 235 25.48 -11.21 40.09
CA VAL A 235 26.53 -10.23 39.81
C VAL A 235 27.50 -10.19 41.00
N PRO A 236 28.81 -10.43 40.83
CA PRO A 236 29.77 -10.28 41.93
C PRO A 236 29.89 -8.81 42.33
N LYS A 237 29.72 -8.54 43.63
CA LYS A 237 29.85 -7.23 44.25
C LYS A 237 31.32 -6.79 44.29
N THR A 238 31.71 -5.90 43.38
CA THR A 238 33.02 -5.22 43.47
C THR A 238 32.95 -4.14 44.54
N ALA A 239 33.77 -4.27 45.59
CA ALA A 239 33.87 -3.30 46.67
C ALA A 239 34.56 -2.01 46.20
N ALA A 240 33.85 -0.88 46.21
CA ALA A 240 34.43 0.44 46.01
C ALA A 240 35.07 0.93 47.32
N LYS A 241 36.38 1.26 47.29
CA LYS A 241 37.07 1.98 48.36
C LYS A 241 36.78 3.49 48.26
N PRO A 242 36.57 4.20 49.39
CA PRO A 242 36.34 5.65 49.34
C PRO A 242 37.65 6.42 49.11
N ALA A 243 37.66 7.28 48.09
CA ALA A 243 38.74 8.24 47.84
C ALA A 243 38.58 9.47 48.74
N LYS A 244 39.65 9.81 49.46
CA LYS A 244 39.76 10.95 50.38
C LYS A 244 40.04 12.22 49.55
N ARG A 245 39.17 13.24 49.63
CA ARG A 245 39.41 14.59 49.09
C ARG A 245 40.51 15.27 49.92
N ALA A 246 41.58 15.73 49.28
CA ALA A 246 42.53 16.68 49.85
C ALA A 246 42.17 18.07 49.31
N GLY A 247 41.94 19.01 50.23
CA GLY A 247 41.77 20.43 49.94
C GLY A 247 43.12 21.15 49.87
N LEU A 248 43.09 22.30 49.20
CA LEU A 248 44.15 23.29 49.07
C LEU A 248 44.71 23.72 50.44
N ASP A 249 46.04 23.77 50.52
CA ASP A 249 46.83 24.93 50.95
C ASP A 249 48.10 24.99 50.08
#